data_AF-X1CLK0-F1
#
_entry.id   AF-X1CLK0-F1
#
_cell.length_a   1.000
_cell.length_b   1.000
_cell.length_c   1.000
_cell.angle_alpha   90.00
_cell.angle_beta   90.00
_cell.angle_gamma   90.00
#
_symmetry.space_group_name_H-M   'P 1'
#
loop_
_entity.id
_entity.type
_entity.pdbx_description
1 polymer ?
#
loop_
_entity_poly.entity_id
_entity_poly.type
_entity_poly.pdbx_seq_one_letter_code
_entity_poly.pdbx_strand_id
1 'polypeptide(L)'
;MKEVSEEEIAEYISQVHKKKIKFSYLLNAPCMSNMEYEPNFHRKLIEHLQWISDVGSDYVIVTIPFLIQIIKEQFPNLKIRVSTISHVNSVNRA
;
A
#
# COMPACT_ATOMS: atom_id res chain seq x y z
N MET A 1 -6.86 5.57 20.25
CA MET A 1 -6.44 6.13 18.95
C MET A 1 -7.64 6.79 18.33
N LYS A 2 -7.49 7.97 17.73
CA LYS A 2 -8.60 8.62 17.02
C LYS A 2 -8.79 7.86 15.70
N GLU A 3 -9.99 7.33 15.47
CA GLU A 3 -10.34 6.78 14.15
C GLU A 3 -10.44 7.94 13.18
N VAL A 4 -9.73 7.84 12.06
CA VAL A 4 -9.75 8.83 10.97
C VAL A 4 -10.61 8.23 9.87
N SER A 5 -11.60 8.98 9.39
CA SER A 5 -12.48 8.50 8.31
C SER A 5 -11.76 8.51 6.95
N GLU A 6 -12.30 7.77 5.98
CA GLU A 6 -11.75 7.76 4.62
C GLU A 6 -11.82 9.15 3.97
N GLU A 7 -12.88 9.91 4.26
CA GLU A 7 -13.07 11.29 3.77
C GLU A 7 -12.04 12.24 4.38
N GLU A 8 -11.71 12.09 5.67
CA GLU A 8 -10.65 12.87 6.31
C GLU A 8 -9.28 12.60 5.67
N ILE A 9 -9.02 11.34 5.29
CA ILE A 9 -7.79 10.96 4.57
C ILE A 9 -7.77 11.59 3.17
N ALA A 10 -8.88 11.50 2.43
CA ALA A 10 -9.01 12.11 1.10
C ALA A 10 -8.77 13.62 1.13
N GLU A 11 -9.41 14.31 2.08
CA GLU A 11 -9.22 15.75 2.26
C GLU A 11 -7.77 16.06 2.65
N TYR A 12 -7.16 15.28 3.54
CA TYR A 12 -5.76 15.46 3.91
C TYR A 12 -4.82 15.36 2.71
N ILE A 13 -4.98 14.32 1.88
CA ILE A 13 -4.15 14.12 0.68
C ILE A 13 -4.34 15.28 -0.31
N SER A 14 -5.59 15.71 -0.53
CA SER A 14 -5.91 16.90 -1.34
C SER A 14 -5.17 18.15 -0.84
N GLN A 15 -5.16 18.40 0.47
CA GLN A 15 -4.45 19.54 1.06
C GLN A 15 -2.91 19.41 0.96
N VAL A 16 -2.37 18.20 1.06
CA VAL A 16 -0.95 17.91 0.84
C VAL A 16 -0.55 18.22 -0.60
N HIS A 17 -1.38 17.81 -1.58
CA HIS A 17 -1.16 18.07 -2.99
C HIS A 17 -1.28 19.55 -3.36
N LYS A 18 -2.20 20.31 -2.75
CA LYS A 18 -2.29 21.78 -2.90
C LYS A 18 -0.99 22.48 -2.52
N LYS A 19 -0.21 21.88 -1.62
CA LYS A 19 1.13 22.37 -1.21
C LYS A 19 2.27 21.80 -2.04
N LYS A 20 1.98 21.08 -3.14
CA LYS A 20 2.94 20.39 -4.01
C LYS A 20 3.80 19.35 -3.29
N ILE A 21 3.31 18.81 -2.18
CA ILE A 21 3.95 17.72 -1.42
C ILE A 21 3.35 16.40 -1.93
N LYS A 22 4.18 15.35 -1.99
CA LYS A 22 3.71 13.99 -2.34
C LYS A 22 3.36 13.22 -1.07
N PHE A 23 2.27 12.47 -1.12
CA PHE A 23 1.82 11.62 -0.02
C PHE A 23 2.35 10.19 -0.16
N SER A 24 2.53 9.49 0.96
CA SER A 24 2.91 8.07 0.95
C SER A 24 2.09 7.32 1.98
N TYR A 25 1.32 6.35 1.52
CA TYR A 25 0.52 5.50 2.38
C TYR A 25 1.37 4.32 2.86
N LEU A 26 1.43 4.11 4.17
CA LEU A 26 2.13 2.97 4.75
C LEU A 26 1.21 1.77 4.86
N LEU A 27 1.46 0.73 4.06
CA LEU A 27 0.74 -0.53 4.14
C LEU A 27 1.53 -1.52 4.98
N ASN A 28 1.36 -1.43 6.30
CA ASN A 28 1.86 -2.43 7.25
C ASN A 28 0.93 -3.66 7.24
N ALA A 29 0.92 -4.42 6.14
CA ALA A 29 0.27 -5.73 6.16
C ALA A 29 1.01 -6.62 7.17
N PRO A 30 0.35 -7.15 8.22
CA PRO A 30 0.99 -8.14 9.09
C PRO A 30 1.41 -9.33 8.23
N CYS A 31 2.60 -9.86 8.50
CA CYS A 31 3.21 -10.98 7.77
C CYS A 31 2.14 -12.01 7.37
N MET A 32 2.03 -12.26 6.06
CA MET A 32 0.99 -13.09 5.47
C MET A 32 1.28 -14.57 5.73
N SER A 33 1.10 -15.01 6.98
CA SER A 33 1.22 -16.40 7.47
C SER A 33 0.27 -17.36 6.74
N ASN A 34 0.52 -17.65 5.47
CA ASN A 34 -0.26 -18.50 4.56
C ASN A 34 -1.66 -17.98 4.17
N MET A 35 -2.02 -16.73 4.48
CA MET A 35 -3.33 -16.15 4.11
C MET A 35 -3.43 -15.65 2.66
N GLU A 36 -2.32 -15.68 1.90
CA GLU A 36 -2.28 -15.27 0.49
C GLU A 36 -3.19 -16.13 -0.42
N TYR A 37 -3.54 -17.34 0.06
CA TYR A 37 -4.39 -18.30 -0.65
C TYR A 37 -5.85 -18.26 -0.22
N GLU A 38 -6.23 -17.40 0.73
CA GLU A 38 -7.63 -17.22 1.14
C GLU A 38 -8.29 -16.24 0.15
N PRO A 39 -9.23 -16.68 -0.70
CA PRO A 39 -9.74 -15.84 -1.79
C PRO A 39 -10.41 -14.56 -1.31
N ASN A 40 -11.05 -14.58 -0.12
CA ASN A 40 -11.67 -13.38 0.43
C ASN A 40 -10.62 -12.37 0.90
N PHE A 41 -9.52 -12.83 1.47
CA PHE A 41 -8.39 -11.98 1.85
C PHE A 41 -7.75 -11.33 0.61
N HIS A 42 -7.49 -12.10 -0.45
CA HIS A 42 -6.96 -11.53 -1.70
C HIS A 42 -7.88 -10.42 -2.23
N ARG A 43 -9.19 -10.66 -2.28
CA ARG A 43 -10.16 -9.64 -2.71
C ARG A 43 -10.10 -8.39 -1.83
N LYS A 44 -10.12 -8.54 -0.51
CA LYS A 44 -10.04 -7.41 0.43
C LYS A 44 -8.75 -6.61 0.29
N LEU A 45 -7.63 -7.29 0.01
CA LEU A 45 -6.35 -6.65 -0.25
C LEU A 45 -6.40 -5.81 -1.53
N ILE A 46 -6.96 -6.34 -2.61
CA ILE A 46 -7.13 -5.60 -3.86
C ILE A 46 -8.08 -4.41 -3.67
N GLU A 47 -9.21 -4.59 -2.98
CA GLU A 47 -10.14 -3.51 -2.62
C GLU A 47 -9.43 -2.40 -1.82
N HIS A 48 -8.56 -2.77 -0.86
CA HIS A 48 -7.81 -1.79 -0.09
C HIS A 48 -6.73 -1.06 -0.92
N LEU A 49 -6.03 -1.76 -1.81
CA LEU A 49 -5.07 -1.14 -2.74
C LEU A 49 -5.76 -0.20 -3.73
N GLN A 50 -6.94 -0.58 -4.23
CA GLN A 50 -7.77 0.26 -5.08
C GLN A 50 -8.15 1.54 -4.35
N TRP A 51 -8.62 1.44 -3.11
CA TRP A 51 -8.93 2.61 -2.29
C TRP A 51 -7.70 3.51 -2.07
N ILE A 52 -6.51 2.96 -1.77
CA ILE A 52 -5.27 3.73 -1.63
C ILE A 52 -4.93 4.48 -2.93
N SER A 53 -5.18 3.86 -4.09
CA SER A 53 -4.99 4.50 -5.39
C SER A 53 -6.01 5.61 -5.62
N ASP A 54 -7.29 5.34 -5.35
CA ASP A 54 -8.40 6.25 -5.62
C ASP A 54 -8.37 7.50 -4.74
N VAL A 55 -7.92 7.37 -3.50
CA VAL A 55 -7.75 8.49 -2.57
C VAL A 55 -6.59 9.43 -2.97
N GLY A 56 -5.84 9.07 -4.02
CA GLY A 56 -4.79 9.92 -4.60
C GLY A 56 -3.41 9.73 -3.97
N SER A 57 -3.12 8.59 -3.35
CA SER A 57 -1.79 8.34 -2.81
C SER A 57 -0.73 8.29 -3.92
N ASP A 58 0.35 9.09 -3.81
CA ASP A 58 1.44 9.05 -4.79
C ASP A 58 2.31 7.79 -4.67
N TYR A 59 2.49 7.30 -3.44
CA TYR A 59 3.28 6.11 -3.15
C TYR A 59 2.59 5.21 -2.14
N VAL A 60 2.83 3.91 -2.25
CA VAL A 60 2.57 2.94 -1.19
C VAL A 60 3.89 2.37 -0.68
N ILE A 61 4.04 2.36 0.63
CA ILE A 61 5.18 1.75 1.30
C ILE A 61 4.78 0.33 1.67
N VAL A 62 5.49 -0.66 1.13
CA VAL A 62 5.26 -2.09 1.37
C VAL A 62 6.53 -2.79 1.84
N THR A 63 6.37 -3.93 2.51
CA THR A 63 7.46 -4.76 3.04
C THR A 63 7.54 -6.14 2.39
N ILE A 64 6.52 -6.57 1.65
CA ILE A 64 6.37 -7.95 1.14
C ILE A 64 6.51 -7.96 -0.40
N PRO A 65 7.41 -8.79 -0.99
CA PRO A 65 7.61 -8.86 -2.43
C PRO A 65 6.35 -9.20 -3.26
N PHE A 66 5.47 -10.06 -2.76
CA PHE A 66 4.21 -10.41 -3.41
C PHE A 66 3.32 -9.17 -3.68
N LEU A 67 3.23 -8.25 -2.71
CA LEU A 67 2.48 -7.00 -2.89
C LEU A 67 3.08 -6.13 -3.97
N ILE A 68 4.42 -6.11 -4.10
CA ILE A 68 5.11 -5.34 -5.13
C ILE A 68 4.68 -5.80 -6.53
N GLN A 69 4.55 -7.12 -6.74
CA GLN A 69 4.13 -7.67 -8.03
C GLN A 69 2.70 -7.26 -8.36
N ILE A 70 1.75 -7.45 -7.43
CA ILE A 70 0.35 -7.05 -7.60
C ILE A 70 0.23 -5.55 -7.94
N ILE A 71 0.92 -4.70 -7.18
CA ILE A 71 0.83 -3.24 -7.37
C ILE A 71 1.35 -2.83 -8.74
N LYS A 72 2.47 -3.43 -9.18
CA LYS A 72 3.02 -3.15 -10.52
C LYS A 72 2.09 -3.58 -11.65
N GLU A 73 1.38 -4.68 -11.49
CA GLU A 73 0.51 -5.25 -12.52
C GLU A 73 -0.86 -4.55 -12.58
N GLN A 74 -1.45 -4.22 -11.43
CA GLN A 74 -2.84 -3.77 -11.35
C GLN A 74 -2.98 -2.27 -11.06
N PHE A 75 -1.97 -1.63 -10.46
CA PHE A 75 -2.01 -0.24 -10.01
C PHE A 75 -0.80 0.56 -10.53
N PRO A 76 -0.63 0.69 -11.87
CA PRO A 76 0.58 1.27 -12.47
C PRO A 76 0.84 2.74 -12.08
N ASN A 77 -0.20 3.46 -11.63
CA ASN A 77 -0.09 4.84 -11.18
C ASN A 77 0.43 4.98 -9.73
N LEU A 78 0.35 3.90 -8.93
CA LEU A 78 0.76 3.89 -7.53
C LEU A 78 2.24 3.50 -7.43
N LYS A 79 3.09 4.46 -7.06
CA LYS A 79 4.54 4.21 -6.96
C LYS A 79 4.87 3.40 -5.72
N ILE A 80 5.89 2.56 -5.82
CA ILE A 80 6.24 1.65 -4.73
C ILE A 80 7.47 2.18 -3.99
N ARG A 81 7.41 2.18 -2.66
CA ARG A 81 8.56 2.33 -1.77
C ARG A 81 8.70 1.08 -0.92
N VAL A 82 9.91 0.55 -0.83
CA VAL A 82 10.18 -0.64 0.00
C VAL A 82 10.70 -0.17 1.35
N SER A 83 10.03 -0.56 2.44
CA SER A 83 10.52 -0.26 3.79
C SER A 83 11.70 -1.15 4.14
N THR A 84 12.74 -0.61 4.78
CA THR A 84 13.97 -1.32 5.20
C THR A 84 13.75 -2.34 6.32
N ILE A 85 12.57 -2.37 6.95
CA ILE A 85 12.14 -3.44 7.87
C ILE A 85 11.74 -4.71 7.10
N SER A 86 11.85 -4.70 5.78
CA SER A 86 11.89 -5.94 4.99
C SER A 86 13.05 -6.79 5.49
N HIS A 87 12.76 -7.70 6.41
CA HIS A 87 13.59 -8.87 6.73
C HIS A 87 13.69 -9.73 5.47
N VAL A 88 14.46 -9.24 4.48
CA VAL A 88 15.00 -10.04 3.38
C VAL A 88 16.08 -10.94 4.02
N ASN A 89 15.62 -11.87 4.87
CA ASN A 89 16.42 -12.91 5.49
C ASN A 89 16.45 -14.19 4.63
N SER A 90 15.99 -14.12 3.38
CA SER A 90 16.15 -15.18 2.39
C SER A 90 16.92 -14.63 1.20
N VAL A 91 18.11 -15.21 0.98
CA VAL A 91 19.17 -14.79 0.04
C VAL A 91 18.80 -15.03 -1.44
N ASN A 92 17.54 -14.83 -1.86
CA ASN A 92 17.15 -15.14 -3.24
C ASN A 92 16.58 -13.94 -4.01
N ARG A 93 17.48 -13.42 -4.87
CA ARG A 93 17.29 -12.68 -6.12
C ARG A 93 16.69 -11.27 -6.03
N ALA A 94 17.59 -10.30 -6.08
CA ALA A 94 17.41 -8.98 -6.69
C ALA A 94 17.55 -9.06 -8.22
#